data_AF-A0A9E3H908-F1
#
_entry.id   AF-A0A9E3H908-F1
#
_cell.length_a   1.000
_cell.length_b   1.000
_cell.length_c   1.000
_cell.angle_alpha   90.00
_cell.angle_beta   90.00
_cell.angle_gamma   90.00
#
_symmetry.space_group_name_H-M   'P 1'
#
loop_
_entity.id
_entity.type
_entity.pdbx_description
1 polymer ?
#
loop_
_entity_poly.entity_id
_entity_poly.type
_entity_poly.pdbx_seq_one_letter_code
_entity_poly.pdbx_strand_id
1 'polypeptide(L)'
;MNMQVDKLEKSQEKSKKYRSDRVRDHLANERTYLAWMRSGIALMGFGVLIVRLRIIRPPLAPQPPGNGWKLGLAFALVGILTVLLSTQHYFAVRRDIDEDSYQPPDRWVIISSLAVTLLGVGVIYYVFTVPLDYLQTFLLE
;
A
#
# COMPACT_ATOMS: atom_id res chain seq x y z
N MET A 1 -32.12 -1.96 -47.48
CA MET A 1 -32.13 -3.01 -46.44
C MET A 1 -30.76 -3.18 -45.78
N ASN A 2 -29.64 -3.17 -46.53
CA ASN A 2 -28.27 -3.33 -45.97
C ASN A 2 -27.83 -2.24 -44.98
N MET A 3 -28.23 -0.98 -45.18
CA MET A 3 -27.76 0.14 -44.35
C MET A 3 -28.23 0.10 -42.88
N GLN A 4 -29.37 -0.54 -42.61
CA GLN A 4 -29.85 -0.72 -41.22
C GLN A 4 -29.15 -1.88 -40.52
N VAL A 5 -28.81 -2.95 -41.26
CA VAL A 5 -28.08 -4.12 -40.73
C VAL A 5 -26.67 -3.72 -40.31
N ASP A 6 -25.94 -3.00 -41.16
CA ASP A 6 -24.58 -2.51 -40.84
C ASP A 6 -24.55 -1.60 -39.60
N LYS A 7 -25.62 -0.82 -39.39
CA LYS A 7 -25.74 0.09 -38.24
C LYS A 7 -26.00 -0.66 -36.94
N LEU A 8 -26.78 -1.74 -37.00
CA LEU A 8 -27.02 -2.63 -35.87
C LEU A 8 -25.76 -3.42 -35.50
N GLU A 9 -25.04 -3.97 -36.49
CA GLU A 9 -23.77 -4.67 -36.26
C GLU A 9 -22.71 -3.77 -35.62
N LYS A 10 -22.53 -2.54 -36.16
CA LYS A 10 -21.61 -1.55 -35.56
C LYS A 10 -21.99 -1.17 -34.13
N SER A 11 -23.29 -1.06 -33.83
CA SER A 11 -23.77 -0.75 -32.48
C SER A 11 -23.50 -1.89 -31.49
N GLN A 12 -23.73 -3.14 -31.92
CA GLN A 12 -23.46 -4.34 -31.13
C GLN A 12 -21.97 -4.52 -30.86
N GLU A 13 -21.12 -4.29 -31.87
CA GLU A 13 -19.67 -4.37 -31.74
C GLU A 13 -19.13 -3.30 -30.77
N LYS A 14 -19.64 -2.07 -30.87
CA LYS A 14 -19.27 -0.99 -29.95
C LYS A 14 -19.66 -1.34 -28.51
N SER A 15 -20.89 -1.79 -28.27
CA SER A 15 -21.38 -2.22 -26.95
C SER A 15 -20.54 -3.36 -26.36
N LYS A 16 -20.21 -4.37 -27.18
CA LYS A 16 -19.36 -5.48 -26.76
C LYS A 16 -17.96 -5.02 -26.36
N LYS A 17 -17.38 -4.09 -27.12
CA LYS A 17 -16.07 -3.48 -26.82
C LYS A 17 -16.10 -2.70 -25.50
N TYR A 18 -17.09 -1.82 -25.30
CA TYR A 18 -17.24 -1.07 -24.03
C TYR A 18 -17.32 -1.99 -22.81
N ARG A 19 -18.13 -3.06 -22.88
CA ARG A 19 -18.23 -4.04 -21.80
C ARG A 19 -16.90 -4.77 -21.54
N SER A 20 -16.18 -5.14 -22.59
CA SER A 20 -14.86 -5.78 -22.46
C SER A 20 -13.82 -4.84 -21.84
N ASP A 21 -13.86 -3.56 -22.21
CA ASP A 21 -12.96 -2.55 -21.67
C ASP A 21 -13.22 -2.32 -20.17
N ARG A 22 -14.50 -2.20 -19.78
CA ARG A 22 -14.90 -2.08 -18.37
C ARG A 22 -14.44 -3.27 -17.52
N VAL A 23 -14.62 -4.50 -18.01
CA VAL A 23 -14.15 -5.71 -17.32
C VAL A 23 -12.63 -5.69 -17.12
N ARG A 24 -11.88 -5.29 -18.15
CA ARG A 24 -10.41 -5.17 -18.07
C ARG A 24 -9.97 -4.13 -17.05
N ASP A 25 -10.69 -3.02 -16.93
CA ASP A 25 -10.36 -1.93 -16.00
C ASP A 25 -10.64 -2.35 -14.54
N HIS A 26 -11.74 -3.06 -14.27
CA HIS A 26 -11.98 -3.65 -12.95
C HIS A 26 -10.88 -4.67 -12.58
N LEU A 27 -10.49 -5.55 -13.49
CA LEU A 27 -9.42 -6.53 -13.26
C LEU A 27 -8.05 -5.85 -13.04
N ALA A 28 -7.80 -4.70 -13.65
CA ALA A 28 -6.60 -3.91 -13.39
C ALA A 28 -6.63 -3.27 -11.99
N ASN A 29 -7.77 -2.73 -11.57
CA ASN A 29 -7.96 -2.16 -10.24
C ASN A 29 -7.82 -3.24 -9.15
N GLU A 30 -8.43 -4.41 -9.33
CA GLU A 30 -8.28 -5.55 -8.42
C GLU A 30 -6.82 -5.99 -8.27
N ARG A 31 -6.07 -6.10 -9.37
CA ARG A 31 -4.63 -6.43 -9.32
C ARG A 31 -3.82 -5.41 -8.54
N THR A 32 -4.13 -4.14 -8.73
CA THR A 32 -3.46 -3.04 -8.01
C THR A 32 -3.78 -3.13 -6.51
N TYR A 33 -5.07 -3.27 -6.16
CA TYR A 33 -5.53 -3.45 -4.78
C TYR A 33 -4.84 -4.64 -4.08
N LEU A 34 -4.75 -5.80 -4.75
CA LEU A 34 -4.09 -6.98 -4.20
C LEU A 34 -2.58 -6.80 -4.03
N ALA A 35 -1.91 -6.05 -4.92
CA ALA A 35 -0.50 -5.71 -4.78
C ALA A 35 -0.26 -4.83 -3.54
N TRP A 36 -1.11 -3.81 -3.33
CA TRP A 36 -1.05 -2.98 -2.13
C TRP A 36 -1.36 -3.78 -0.86
N MET A 37 -2.36 -4.67 -0.89
CA MET A 37 -2.67 -5.56 0.23
C MET A 37 -1.46 -6.42 0.62
N ARG A 38 -0.76 -6.99 -0.37
CA ARG A 38 0.47 -7.77 -0.14
C ARG A 38 1.54 -6.93 0.56
N SER A 39 1.77 -5.70 0.09
CA SER A 39 2.76 -4.82 0.70
C SER A 39 2.38 -4.43 2.13
N GLY A 40 1.10 -4.15 2.41
CA GLY A 40 0.59 -3.83 3.74
C GLY A 40 0.78 -5.00 4.73
N ILE A 41 0.43 -6.22 4.32
CA ILE A 41 0.61 -7.42 5.15
C ILE A 41 2.10 -7.69 5.41
N ALA A 42 2.96 -7.53 4.40
CA ALA A 42 4.41 -7.68 4.55
C ALA A 42 4.97 -6.68 5.57
N LEU A 43 4.52 -5.42 5.55
CA LEU A 43 4.91 -4.39 6.51
C LEU A 43 4.44 -4.73 7.94
N MET A 44 3.22 -5.24 8.11
CA MET A 44 2.73 -5.72 9.41
C MET A 44 3.60 -6.87 9.94
N GLY A 45 3.89 -7.86 9.10
CA GLY A 45 4.73 -9.00 9.46
C GLY A 45 6.15 -8.57 9.83
N PHE A 46 6.72 -7.61 9.11
CA PHE A 46 8.01 -7.03 9.42
C PHE A 46 8.02 -6.29 10.75
N GLY A 47 6.94 -5.54 11.06
CA GLY A 47 6.75 -4.91 12.36
C GLY A 47 6.76 -5.93 13.51
N VAL A 48 6.03 -7.04 13.36
CA VAL A 48 6.03 -8.15 14.34
C VAL A 48 7.42 -8.77 14.46
N LEU A 49 8.11 -9.00 13.35
CA LEU A 49 9.48 -9.54 13.33
C LEU A 49 10.44 -8.65 14.13
N ILE A 50 10.40 -7.33 13.95
CA ILE A 50 11.24 -6.37 14.71
C ILE A 50 11.00 -6.52 16.21
N VAL A 51 9.74 -6.62 16.66
CA VAL A 51 9.42 -6.82 18.08
C VAL A 51 9.97 -8.16 18.59
N ARG A 52 9.82 -9.22 17.79
CA ARG A 52 10.23 -10.59 18.17
C ARG A 52 11.74 -10.78 18.23
N LEU A 53 12.51 -10.13 17.35
CA LEU A 53 13.98 -10.20 17.34
C LEU A 53 14.61 -9.70 18.66
N ARG A 54 13.91 -8.86 19.43
CA ARG A 54 14.36 -8.45 20.77
C ARG A 54 14.34 -9.60 21.78
N ILE A 55 13.38 -10.51 21.66
CA ILE A 55 13.14 -11.59 22.64
C ILE A 55 14.13 -12.75 22.46
N ILE A 56 14.74 -12.88 21.27
CA ILE A 56 15.64 -13.99 20.92
C ILE A 56 17.10 -13.73 21.37
N ARG A 57 17.39 -12.58 22.03
CA ARG A 57 18.77 -12.23 22.44
C ARG A 57 19.21 -12.98 23.71
N PRO A 58 20.51 -13.37 23.81
CA PRO A 58 21.04 -14.08 24.98
C PRO A 58 20.89 -13.28 26.28
N PRO A 59 20.68 -13.93 27.45
CA PRO A 59 20.42 -13.26 28.72
C PRO A 59 21.58 -12.42 29.28
N LEU A 60 22.76 -12.45 28.65
CA LEU A 60 23.99 -11.85 29.17
C LEU A 60 24.30 -10.45 28.61
N ALA A 61 23.55 -9.97 27.61
CA ALA A 61 23.77 -8.63 27.05
C ALA A 61 23.03 -7.56 27.88
N PRO A 62 23.68 -6.43 28.24
CA PRO A 62 23.02 -5.32 28.91
C PRO A 62 21.78 -4.91 28.12
N GLN A 63 20.60 -4.91 28.73
CA GLN A 63 19.38 -4.50 28.06
C GLN A 63 19.40 -2.98 27.89
N PRO A 64 19.52 -2.44 26.66
CA PRO A 64 19.21 -1.05 26.51
C PRO A 64 17.73 -0.84 26.78
N PRO A 65 17.30 0.37 27.19
CA PRO A 65 15.90 0.79 27.10
C PRO A 65 15.48 0.81 25.62
N GLY A 66 15.19 -0.37 25.10
CA GLY A 66 15.07 -0.64 23.68
C GLY A 66 13.72 -0.22 23.18
N ASN A 67 13.62 0.98 22.63
CA ASN A 67 12.43 1.49 21.95
C ASN A 67 12.09 0.70 20.66
N GLY A 68 12.76 -0.43 20.35
CA GLY A 68 12.49 -1.25 19.16
C GLY A 68 11.04 -1.73 19.04
N TRP A 69 10.30 -1.85 20.15
CA TRP A 69 8.87 -2.11 20.11
C TRP A 69 8.06 -0.96 19.48
N LYS A 70 8.49 0.29 19.65
CA LYS A 70 7.89 1.48 19.02
C LYS A 70 8.09 1.43 17.50
N LEU A 71 9.27 0.98 17.06
CA LEU A 71 9.57 0.79 15.63
C LEU A 71 8.71 -0.32 15.03
N GLY A 72 8.64 -1.48 15.68
CA GLY A 72 7.78 -2.58 15.23
C GLY A 72 6.29 -2.19 15.19
N LEU A 73 5.82 -1.44 16.19
CA LEU A 73 4.47 -0.88 16.22
C LEU A 73 4.24 0.11 15.07
N ALA A 74 5.22 0.99 14.78
CA ALA A 74 5.14 1.92 13.66
C ALA A 74 4.97 1.17 12.32
N PHE A 75 5.78 0.16 12.06
CA PHE A 75 5.66 -0.69 10.85
C PHE A 75 4.29 -1.39 10.76
N ALA A 76 3.75 -1.86 11.88
CA ALA A 76 2.42 -2.48 11.92
C ALA A 76 1.31 -1.48 11.60
N LEU A 77 1.31 -0.29 12.24
CA LEU A 77 0.35 0.78 11.97
C LEU A 77 0.40 1.25 10.52
N VAL A 78 1.60 1.34 9.97
CA VAL A 78 1.85 1.64 8.54
C VAL A 78 1.21 0.61 7.63
N GLY A 79 1.40 -0.68 7.91
CA GLY A 79 0.78 -1.75 7.15
C GLY A 79 -0.75 -1.62 7.18
N ILE A 80 -1.33 -1.30 8.33
CA ILE A 80 -2.78 -1.07 8.48
C ILE A 80 -3.23 0.12 7.64
N LEU A 81 -2.54 1.24 7.73
CA LEU A 81 -2.87 2.45 6.96
C LEU A 81 -2.80 2.20 5.45
N THR A 82 -1.79 1.46 5.00
CA THR A 82 -1.62 1.08 3.58
C THR A 82 -2.82 0.27 3.09
N VAL A 83 -3.29 -0.69 3.90
CA VAL A 83 -4.48 -1.50 3.57
C VAL A 83 -5.74 -0.64 3.52
N LEU A 84 -5.92 0.27 4.48
CA LEU A 84 -7.08 1.18 4.52
C LEU A 84 -7.11 2.10 3.30
N LEU A 85 -5.99 2.76 2.98
CA LEU A 85 -5.89 3.65 1.81
C LEU A 85 -6.11 2.88 0.50
N SER A 86 -5.54 1.68 0.37
CA SER A 86 -5.76 0.81 -0.79
C SER A 86 -7.23 0.45 -0.96
N THR A 87 -7.91 0.14 0.15
CA THR A 87 -9.34 -0.21 0.15
C THR A 87 -10.19 0.99 -0.27
N GLN A 88 -9.92 2.18 0.28
CA GLN A 88 -10.64 3.40 -0.10
C GLN A 88 -10.42 3.75 -1.58
N HIS A 89 -9.19 3.67 -2.07
CA HIS A 89 -8.86 3.87 -3.48
C HIS A 89 -9.60 2.86 -4.37
N TYR A 90 -9.64 1.58 -3.98
CA TYR A 90 -10.36 0.54 -4.72
C TYR A 90 -11.84 0.88 -4.89
N PHE A 91 -12.52 1.29 -3.80
CA PHE A 91 -13.94 1.65 -3.86
C PHE A 91 -14.19 2.94 -4.66
N ALA A 92 -13.32 3.94 -4.56
CA ALA A 92 -13.43 5.16 -5.36
C ALA A 92 -13.33 4.85 -6.86
N VAL A 93 -12.28 4.16 -7.28
CA VAL A 93 -12.06 3.80 -8.69
C VAL A 93 -13.16 2.88 -9.20
N ARG A 94 -13.65 1.94 -8.38
CA ARG A 94 -14.75 1.06 -8.78
C ARG A 94 -16.02 1.84 -9.07
N ARG A 95 -16.34 2.84 -8.24
CA ARG A 95 -17.51 3.71 -8.43
C ARG A 95 -17.37 4.57 -9.68
N ASP A 96 -16.18 5.10 -9.95
CA ASP A 96 -15.91 5.93 -11.13
C ASP A 96 -16.05 5.15 -12.45
N ILE A 97 -15.67 3.86 -12.44
CA ILE A 97 -15.84 2.94 -13.60
C ILE A 97 -17.33 2.60 -13.82
N ASP A 98 -18.10 2.41 -12.75
CA ASP A 98 -19.54 2.08 -12.83
C ASP A 98 -20.38 3.27 -13.34
N GLU A 99 -20.00 4.51 -12.99
CA GLU A 99 -20.67 5.74 -13.39
C GLU A 99 -20.24 6.27 -14.80
N ASP A 100 -19.35 5.59 -15.52
CA ASP A 100 -18.79 5.99 -16.83
C ASP A 100 -18.18 7.42 -16.84
N SER A 101 -17.91 7.98 -15.65
CA SER A 101 -17.43 9.34 -15.40
C SER A 101 -15.98 9.31 -14.90
N TYR A 102 -15.14 8.45 -15.48
CA TYR A 102 -13.73 8.37 -15.12
C TYR A 102 -13.01 9.69 -15.42
N GLN A 103 -12.89 10.56 -14.42
CA GLN A 103 -11.94 11.66 -14.40
C GLN A 103 -10.72 11.20 -13.60
N PRO A 104 -9.47 11.47 -14.05
CA PRO A 104 -8.28 11.05 -13.33
C PRO A 104 -8.35 11.52 -11.87
N PRO A 105 -8.41 10.62 -10.88
CA PRO A 105 -8.58 11.02 -9.49
C PRO A 105 -7.22 11.39 -8.91
N ASP A 106 -6.67 12.52 -9.34
CA ASP A 106 -5.36 13.03 -8.88
C ASP A 106 -5.29 13.14 -7.36
N ARG A 107 -6.43 13.44 -6.72
CA ARG A 107 -6.54 13.60 -5.26
C ARG A 107 -6.15 12.34 -4.48
N TRP A 108 -6.55 11.15 -4.93
CA TRP A 108 -6.26 9.91 -4.18
C TRP A 108 -4.81 9.46 -4.36
N VAL A 109 -4.22 9.72 -5.54
CA VAL A 109 -2.79 9.49 -5.79
C VAL A 109 -1.94 10.45 -4.95
N ILE A 110 -2.34 11.72 -4.85
CA ILE A 110 -1.64 12.71 -4.02
C ILE A 110 -1.76 12.37 -2.53
N ILE A 111 -2.93 11.96 -2.03
CA ILE A 111 -3.10 11.59 -0.61
C ILE A 111 -2.29 10.34 -0.27
N SER A 112 -2.32 9.31 -1.12
CA SER A 112 -1.57 8.07 -0.89
C SER A 112 -0.06 8.29 -0.98
N SER A 113 0.42 9.04 -1.97
CA SER A 113 1.83 9.41 -2.09
C SER A 113 2.30 10.26 -0.90
N LEU A 114 1.53 11.27 -0.50
CA LEU A 114 1.85 12.10 0.68
C LEU A 114 1.91 11.27 1.96
N ALA A 115 0.97 10.34 2.15
CA ALA A 115 0.97 9.43 3.30
C ALA A 115 2.23 8.55 3.32
N VAL A 116 2.61 7.97 2.18
CA VAL A 116 3.84 7.16 2.06
C VAL A 116 5.10 8.00 2.25
N THR A 117 5.14 9.24 1.75
CA THR A 117 6.28 10.15 1.94
C THR A 117 6.46 10.57 3.40
N LEU A 118 5.40 11.02 4.08
CA LEU A 118 5.46 11.38 5.50
C LEU A 118 5.91 10.21 6.37
N LEU A 119 5.48 9.01 6.01
CA LEU A 119 5.87 7.77 6.64
C LEU A 119 7.35 7.44 6.45
N GLY A 120 7.87 7.54 5.23
CA GLY A 120 9.30 7.37 4.95
C GLY A 120 10.15 8.35 5.75
N VAL A 121 9.73 9.61 5.82
CA VAL A 121 10.38 10.66 6.62
C VAL A 121 10.34 10.32 8.11
N GLY A 122 9.20 9.85 8.63
CA GLY A 122 9.07 9.46 10.04
C GLY A 122 9.95 8.28 10.43
N VAL A 123 10.08 7.27 9.56
CA VAL A 123 10.98 6.12 9.79
C VAL A 123 12.44 6.56 9.77
N ILE A 124 12.84 7.36 8.77
CA ILE A 124 14.20 7.91 8.69
C ILE A 124 14.51 8.73 9.94
N TYR A 125 13.64 9.67 10.30
CA TYR A 125 13.79 10.49 11.50
C TYR A 125 13.93 9.62 12.76
N TYR A 126 13.10 8.59 12.93
CA TYR A 126 13.19 7.68 14.07
C TYR A 126 14.52 6.93 14.11
N VAL A 127 15.00 6.42 12.98
CA VAL A 127 16.29 5.70 12.91
C VAL A 127 17.46 6.62 13.24
N PHE A 128 17.45 7.86 12.76
CA PHE A 128 18.54 8.83 13.01
C PHE A 128 18.49 9.48 14.40
N THR A 129 17.32 9.49 15.06
CA THR A 129 17.16 10.02 16.42
C THR A 129 17.42 8.97 17.50
N VAL A 130 17.41 7.68 17.15
CA VAL A 130 18.01 6.65 18.00
C VAL A 130 19.53 6.86 17.94
N PRO A 131 20.18 7.22 19.06
CA PRO A 131 21.61 7.53 19.05
C PRO A 131 22.42 6.34 18.51
N LEU A 132 23.35 6.63 17.61
CA LEU A 132 24.30 5.66 17.03
C LEU A 132 25.27 5.06 18.07
N ASP A 133 25.18 5.49 19.33
CA ASP A 133 25.94 5.04 20.49
C ASP A 133 25.86 3.51 20.69
N TYR A 134 24.81 2.86 20.16
CA TYR A 134 24.68 1.40 20.12
C TYR A 134 25.72 0.70 19.24
N LEU A 135 26.18 1.32 18.15
CA LEU A 135 27.21 0.75 17.28
C LEU A 135 28.62 0.92 17.85
N GLN A 136 28.88 2.01 18.58
CA GLN A 136 30.17 2.22 19.24
C GLN A 136 30.37 1.25 20.42
N THR A 137 29.31 0.96 21.17
CA THR A 137 29.38 0.00 22.28
C THR A 137 29.66 -1.44 21.79
N PHE A 138 29.18 -1.81 20.59
CA PHE A 138 29.42 -3.14 20.00
C PHE A 138 30.79 -3.30 19.33
N LEU A 139 31.44 -2.21 18.93
CA LEU A 139 32.80 -2.25 18.36
C LEU A 139 33.91 -2.13 19.42
N LEU A 140 33.55 -1.80 20.67
CA LEU A 140 34.48 -1.59 21.78
C LEU A 140 34.44 -2.69 22.85
N GLU A 141 33.67 -3.76 22.63
CA GLU A 141 33.66 -5.01 23.40
C GLU A 141 34.26 -6.16 22.56
#